data_AF-U6L3B8-F1
#
_entry.id   AF-U6L3B8-F1
#
_cell.length_a   1.000
_cell.length_b   1.000
_cell.length_c   1.000
_cell.angle_alpha   90.00
_cell.angle_beta   90.00
_cell.angle_gamma   90.00
#
_symmetry.space_group_name_H-M   'P 1'
#
loop_
_entity.id
_entity.type
_entity.pdbx_description
1 polymer ?
#
loop_
_entity_poly.entity_id
_entity_poly.type
_entity_poly.pdbx_seq_one_letter_code
_entity_poly.pdbx_strand_id
1 'polypeptide(L)'
;MKIEEVTSLEHAQRVASHSHIKGLGLLPDGTAKDTHMGMVGQHQAREAAGLIVELIRSKRMAGKALLIAGPPGTGKTAIAMAIAQELGSKVPFCPMVASEVYSSEVKKTEVLMENFRRAIGIKIKEVKEVFEGQVVSLTDEPCDALTASQNSSRSDPSEEAPCPPVRITLKTSKGSKALRLQASINRELRKEKVAVGDIIYIEAATGQVRRVGRSEEFAGQFDLEADKYIPVPKGDVHKKKEVIQDVTLHDLDAANAKPNGGAPLASLFGHFSKPRKTEITEKLRQEINKVVNKYIDQGVAELVPGVLFIDEVHMLDVECFTYLNRALESPLSPVVVVATNRGVCTIRGTDVLSSHGVPVDLLDRMLIVRTQQYAKEEIRKVLEIRCEAEGLSLTPEAADMLASVGVRTSLRYAVHLLTPAAILAKADITDYDCDNAELDEPVIQLRHVQQIDSLFQDAKTSSKRLAREADFFIQ
;
A
#
# COMPACT_ATOMS: atom_id res chain seq x y z
N MET A 1 7.86 8.71 32.93
CA MET A 1 7.67 7.81 31.77
C MET A 1 7.70 8.71 30.54
N LYS A 2 8.79 8.69 29.77
CA LYS A 2 8.91 9.48 28.53
C LYS A 2 8.00 8.82 27.50
N ILE A 3 6.99 9.56 27.05
CA ILE A 3 6.18 9.15 25.90
C ILE A 3 7.11 9.34 24.70
N GLU A 4 7.56 8.26 24.10
CA GLU A 4 8.15 8.33 22.76
C GLU A 4 7.02 8.78 21.83
N GLU A 5 7.09 10.04 21.40
CA GLU A 5 6.43 10.45 20.19
C GLU A 5 6.92 9.52 19.09
N VAL A 6 6.01 8.67 18.62
CA VAL A 6 6.15 8.04 17.31
C VAL A 6 6.14 9.20 16.34
N THR A 7 7.32 9.78 16.11
CA THR A 7 7.60 10.54 14.89
C THR A 7 6.98 9.71 13.80
N SER A 8 6.00 10.29 13.12
CA SER A 8 5.55 9.75 11.86
C SER A 8 6.83 9.67 11.04
N LEU A 9 7.41 8.48 11.01
CA LEU A 9 8.29 8.06 9.95
C LEU A 9 7.38 8.29 8.74
N GLU A 10 7.51 9.47 8.12
CA GLU A 10 7.28 9.60 6.69
C GLU A 10 7.88 8.32 6.16
N HIS A 11 7.01 7.40 5.74
CA HIS A 11 7.42 6.09 5.33
C HIS A 11 8.49 6.36 4.27
N ALA A 12 9.77 6.29 4.65
CA ALA A 12 10.87 6.11 3.74
C ALA A 12 10.43 4.85 3.05
N GLN A 13 9.79 5.01 1.89
CA GLN A 13 9.16 3.93 1.16
C GLN A 13 10.32 3.00 0.93
N ARG A 14 10.42 1.94 1.73
CA ARG A 14 11.43 0.90 1.53
C ARG A 14 11.34 0.60 0.06
N VAL A 15 12.41 0.85 -0.69
CA VAL A 15 12.37 0.84 -2.16
C VAL A 15 12.03 -0.58 -2.58
N ALA A 16 10.73 -0.88 -2.66
CA ALA A 16 10.23 -2.20 -2.98
C ALA A 16 10.78 -2.55 -4.36
N SER A 17 11.01 -3.84 -4.63
CA SER A 17 11.63 -4.30 -5.87
C SER A 17 10.92 -3.81 -7.15
N HIS A 18 9.71 -3.27 -7.02
CA HIS A 18 8.85 -2.82 -8.12
C HIS A 18 8.36 -1.37 -7.99
N SER A 19 8.93 -0.55 -7.09
CA SER A 19 8.55 0.87 -6.91
C SER A 19 8.73 1.75 -8.16
N HIS A 20 9.63 1.35 -9.07
CA HIS A 20 9.93 2.05 -10.32
C HIS A 20 8.85 1.87 -11.40
N ILE A 21 7.93 0.93 -11.22
CA ILE A 21 6.91 0.60 -12.23
C ILE A 21 5.72 1.52 -12.07
N LYS A 22 5.42 2.30 -13.11
CA LYS A 22 4.33 3.30 -13.12
C LYS A 22 3.16 2.93 -14.04
N GLY A 23 3.31 1.89 -14.86
CA GLY A 23 2.27 1.43 -15.80
C GLY A 23 2.82 0.41 -16.79
N LEU A 24 1.99 -0.04 -17.74
CA LEU A 24 2.40 -1.06 -18.73
C LEU A 24 3.32 -0.53 -19.84
N GLY A 25 3.42 0.79 -19.96
CA GLY A 25 4.29 1.42 -20.95
C GLY A 25 3.83 1.21 -22.39
N LEU A 26 2.53 1.15 -22.62
CA LEU A 26 1.94 0.98 -23.95
C LEU A 26 1.71 2.33 -24.64
N LEU A 27 1.70 2.32 -25.97
CA LEU A 27 1.23 3.43 -26.79
C LEU A 27 -0.32 3.41 -26.88
N PRO A 28 -0.96 4.50 -27.32
CA PRO A 28 -2.42 4.56 -27.43
C PRO A 28 -3.04 3.51 -28.37
N ASP A 29 -2.25 2.96 -29.29
CA ASP A 29 -2.65 1.86 -30.20
C ASP A 29 -2.51 0.46 -29.56
N GLY A 30 -2.00 0.39 -28.33
CA GLY A 30 -1.78 -0.85 -27.58
C GLY A 30 -0.40 -1.47 -27.76
N THR A 31 0.49 -0.89 -28.57
CA THR A 31 1.83 -1.46 -28.82
C THR A 31 2.82 -1.16 -27.69
N ALA A 32 3.71 -2.10 -27.40
CA ALA A 32 4.69 -1.95 -26.33
C ALA A 32 5.99 -1.27 -26.77
N LYS A 33 6.31 -0.10 -26.22
CA LYS A 33 7.60 0.59 -26.41
C LYS A 33 8.76 -0.09 -25.67
N ASP A 34 9.98 -0.08 -26.20
CA ASP A 34 11.16 -0.73 -25.59
C ASP A 34 11.39 -0.38 -24.12
N THR A 35 11.39 0.92 -23.79
CA THR A 35 11.53 1.43 -22.43
C THR A 35 10.49 2.52 -22.18
N HIS A 36 9.55 2.27 -21.26
CA HIS A 36 8.51 3.24 -20.90
C HIS A 36 7.87 2.91 -19.54
N MET A 37 7.51 3.93 -18.75
CA MET A 37 6.83 3.78 -17.44
C MET A 37 7.50 2.80 -16.46
N GLY A 38 8.84 2.70 -16.51
CA GLY A 38 9.63 1.77 -15.69
C GLY A 38 9.67 0.34 -16.19
N MET A 39 8.97 0.01 -17.28
CA MET A 39 9.01 -1.30 -17.93
C MET A 39 10.03 -1.31 -19.07
N VAL A 40 10.74 -2.42 -19.21
CA VAL A 40 11.72 -2.67 -20.29
C VAL A 40 11.37 -3.99 -20.98
N GLY A 41 11.39 -4.00 -22.32
CA GLY A 41 11.19 -5.21 -23.11
C GLY A 41 9.83 -5.88 -22.86
N GLN A 42 9.79 -7.22 -22.88
CA GLN A 42 8.58 -8.05 -22.65
C GLN A 42 7.36 -7.60 -23.49
N HIS A 43 7.57 -7.23 -24.75
CA HIS A 43 6.56 -6.63 -25.62
C HIS A 43 5.26 -7.43 -25.65
N GLN A 44 5.34 -8.72 -26.01
CA GLN A 44 4.16 -9.60 -26.11
C GLN A 44 3.39 -9.71 -24.79
N ALA A 45 4.10 -9.80 -23.65
CA ALA A 45 3.45 -9.94 -22.35
C ALA A 45 2.78 -8.63 -21.91
N ARG A 46 3.38 -7.48 -22.24
CA ARG A 46 2.81 -6.16 -21.97
C ARG A 46 1.62 -5.83 -22.85
N GLU A 47 1.68 -6.15 -24.14
CA GLU A 47 0.56 -5.98 -25.07
C GLU A 47 -0.62 -6.85 -24.66
N ALA A 48 -0.36 -8.12 -24.31
CA ALA A 48 -1.38 -9.00 -23.76
C ALA A 48 -1.98 -8.44 -22.46
N ALA A 49 -1.15 -7.92 -21.55
CA ALA A 49 -1.61 -7.27 -20.32
C ALA A 49 -2.46 -6.01 -20.62
N GLY A 50 -2.15 -5.25 -21.67
CA GLY A 50 -2.97 -4.12 -22.13
C GLY A 50 -4.37 -4.54 -22.56
N LEU A 51 -4.48 -5.64 -23.32
CA LEU A 51 -5.77 -6.23 -23.69
C LEU A 51 -6.54 -6.71 -22.45
N ILE A 52 -5.85 -7.28 -21.45
CA ILE A 52 -6.46 -7.65 -20.18
C ILE A 52 -7.00 -6.42 -19.45
N VAL A 53 -6.25 -5.32 -19.38
CA VAL A 53 -6.74 -4.06 -18.79
C VAL A 53 -8.03 -3.58 -19.47
N GLU A 54 -8.10 -3.67 -20.79
CA GLU A 54 -9.32 -3.30 -21.52
C GLU A 54 -10.50 -4.26 -21.27
N LEU A 55 -10.22 -5.57 -21.13
CA LEU A 55 -11.24 -6.55 -20.71
C LEU A 55 -11.77 -6.28 -19.31
N ILE A 56 -10.92 -5.80 -18.40
CA ILE A 56 -11.31 -5.41 -17.03
C ILE A 56 -12.18 -4.15 -17.09
N ARG A 57 -11.75 -3.10 -17.83
CA ARG A 57 -12.50 -1.84 -17.99
C ARG A 57 -13.87 -2.07 -18.64
N SER A 58 -13.95 -2.98 -19.60
CA SER A 58 -15.21 -3.38 -20.25
C SER A 58 -16.07 -4.37 -19.45
N LYS A 59 -15.65 -4.75 -18.23
CA LYS A 59 -16.35 -5.68 -17.31
C LYS A 59 -16.59 -7.08 -17.90
N ARG A 60 -15.71 -7.56 -18.79
CA ARG A 60 -15.80 -8.87 -19.47
C ARG A 60 -14.85 -9.94 -18.88
N MET A 61 -14.25 -9.65 -17.73
CA MET A 61 -13.34 -10.57 -17.01
C MET A 61 -14.01 -11.47 -15.99
N ALA A 62 -15.33 -11.39 -15.81
CA ALA A 62 -16.05 -12.24 -14.86
C ALA A 62 -15.82 -13.73 -15.16
N GLY A 63 -15.51 -14.53 -14.12
CA GLY A 63 -15.22 -15.96 -14.25
C GLY A 63 -13.88 -16.32 -14.89
N LYS A 64 -13.02 -15.33 -15.18
CA LYS A 64 -11.69 -15.53 -15.80
C LYS A 64 -10.56 -15.15 -14.85
N ALA A 65 -9.43 -15.82 -14.99
CA ALA A 65 -8.18 -15.44 -14.33
C ALA A 65 -7.05 -15.26 -15.36
N LEU A 66 -6.03 -14.48 -15.00
CA LEU A 66 -4.82 -14.32 -15.81
C LEU A 66 -3.71 -15.18 -15.21
N LEU A 67 -3.11 -16.09 -15.98
CA LEU A 67 -1.92 -16.84 -15.60
C LEU A 67 -0.69 -16.26 -16.31
N ILE A 68 0.28 -15.77 -15.54
CA ILE A 68 1.58 -15.34 -16.05
C ILE A 68 2.60 -16.45 -15.80
N ALA A 69 3.03 -17.12 -16.88
CA ALA A 69 3.99 -18.20 -16.82
C ALA A 69 5.36 -17.76 -17.35
N GLY A 70 6.43 -18.21 -16.71
CA GLY A 70 7.78 -18.08 -17.26
C GLY A 70 8.87 -18.18 -16.21
N PRO A 71 10.15 -18.19 -16.64
CA PRO A 71 11.30 -18.36 -15.75
C PRO A 71 11.33 -17.38 -14.56
N PRO A 72 12.06 -17.67 -13.48
CA PRO A 72 12.26 -16.70 -12.40
C PRO A 72 13.00 -15.45 -12.92
N GLY A 73 12.60 -14.27 -12.44
CA GLY A 73 13.25 -13.01 -12.80
C GLY A 73 12.83 -12.39 -14.14
N THR A 74 11.73 -12.84 -14.76
CA THR A 74 11.22 -12.33 -16.05
C THR A 74 10.12 -11.26 -15.92
N GLY A 75 9.92 -10.70 -14.73
CA GLY A 75 8.98 -9.59 -14.53
C GLY A 75 7.50 -9.99 -14.38
N LYS A 76 7.18 -11.21 -13.94
CA LYS A 76 5.77 -11.64 -13.71
C LYS A 76 5.02 -10.73 -12.72
N THR A 77 5.59 -10.53 -11.54
CA THR A 77 5.07 -9.61 -10.51
C THR A 77 5.06 -8.16 -10.99
N ALA A 78 6.06 -7.76 -11.77
CA ALA A 78 6.17 -6.44 -12.37
C ALA A 78 4.99 -6.15 -13.33
N ILE A 79 4.64 -7.10 -14.19
CA ILE A 79 3.49 -6.99 -15.10
C ILE A 79 2.18 -6.91 -14.31
N ALA A 80 2.01 -7.73 -13.27
CA ALA A 80 0.81 -7.69 -12.44
C ALA A 80 0.62 -6.35 -11.73
N MET A 81 1.71 -5.76 -11.21
CA MET A 81 1.69 -4.42 -10.64
C MET A 81 1.40 -3.35 -11.71
N ALA A 82 1.98 -3.49 -12.90
CA ALA A 82 1.73 -2.58 -14.00
C ALA A 82 0.25 -2.59 -14.43
N ILE A 83 -0.40 -3.76 -14.45
CA ILE A 83 -1.84 -3.89 -14.68
C ILE A 83 -2.62 -3.09 -13.63
N ALA A 84 -2.28 -3.23 -12.35
CA ALA A 84 -2.98 -2.51 -11.28
C ALA A 84 -2.81 -0.98 -11.40
N GLN A 85 -1.60 -0.51 -11.71
CA GLN A 85 -1.34 0.92 -11.95
C GLN A 85 -2.12 1.45 -13.16
N GLU A 86 -2.25 0.66 -14.22
CA GLU A 86 -3.00 1.01 -15.43
C GLU A 86 -4.52 1.08 -15.18
N LEU A 87 -5.05 0.27 -14.25
CA LEU A 87 -6.45 0.37 -13.81
C LEU A 87 -6.69 1.62 -12.96
N GLY A 88 -5.67 2.08 -12.25
CA GLY A 88 -5.63 3.38 -11.57
C GLY A 88 -4.94 3.33 -10.22
N SER A 89 -4.39 4.46 -9.78
CA SER A 89 -3.65 4.58 -8.51
C SER A 89 -4.47 4.29 -7.25
N LYS A 90 -5.80 4.31 -7.36
CA LYS A 90 -6.76 4.01 -6.27
C LYS A 90 -7.33 2.58 -6.34
N VAL A 91 -6.87 1.77 -7.28
CA VAL A 91 -7.32 0.39 -7.42
C VAL A 91 -6.52 -0.47 -6.43
N PRO A 92 -7.18 -1.25 -5.56
CA PRO A 92 -6.48 -2.11 -4.62
C PRO A 92 -5.63 -3.16 -5.35
N PHE A 93 -4.35 -3.27 -4.98
CA PHE A 93 -3.47 -4.34 -5.41
C PHE A 93 -3.09 -5.18 -4.19
N CYS A 94 -3.49 -6.46 -4.20
CA CYS A 94 -3.25 -7.38 -3.10
C CYS A 94 -2.29 -8.49 -3.57
N PRO A 95 -0.98 -8.34 -3.34
CA PRO A 95 -0.03 -9.42 -3.58
C PRO A 95 -0.10 -10.45 -2.44
N MET A 96 -0.15 -11.73 -2.80
CA MET A 96 0.00 -12.85 -1.88
C MET A 96 0.91 -13.91 -2.49
N VAL A 97 1.74 -14.56 -1.68
CA VAL A 97 2.44 -15.78 -2.10
C VAL A 97 1.54 -16.98 -1.78
N ALA A 98 1.40 -17.92 -2.71
CA ALA A 98 0.56 -19.10 -2.54
C ALA A 98 0.86 -19.90 -1.26
N SER A 99 2.10 -19.91 -0.76
CA SER A 99 2.46 -20.59 0.49
C SER A 99 1.89 -19.92 1.75
N GLU A 100 1.42 -18.67 1.68
CA GLU A 100 0.85 -17.96 2.82
C GLU A 100 -0.48 -18.56 3.30
N VAL A 101 -1.14 -19.35 2.45
CA VAL A 101 -2.39 -20.03 2.81
C VAL A 101 -2.19 -21.06 3.93
N TYR A 102 -0.98 -21.59 4.10
CA TYR A 102 -0.68 -22.55 5.15
C TYR A 102 -0.46 -21.81 6.47
N SER A 103 -1.52 -21.69 7.26
CA SER A 103 -1.49 -21.11 8.61
C SER A 103 -1.88 -22.15 9.65
N SER A 104 -1.28 -22.04 10.85
CA SER A 104 -1.68 -22.81 12.04
C SER A 104 -2.87 -22.20 12.78
N GLU A 105 -3.17 -20.92 12.55
CA GLU A 105 -4.20 -20.18 13.29
C GLU A 105 -5.54 -20.17 12.57
N VAL A 106 -5.53 -20.14 11.24
CA VAL A 106 -6.71 -19.99 10.39
C VAL A 106 -6.70 -21.00 9.25
N LYS A 107 -7.88 -21.39 8.79
CA LYS A 107 -8.02 -22.29 7.63
C LYS A 107 -7.43 -21.69 6.35
N LYS A 108 -6.90 -22.54 5.46
CA LYS A 108 -6.33 -22.12 4.16
C LYS A 108 -7.31 -21.32 3.31
N THR A 109 -8.57 -21.77 3.28
CA THR A 109 -9.65 -21.09 2.54
C THR A 109 -9.98 -19.72 3.14
N GLU A 110 -9.79 -19.54 4.45
CA GLU A 110 -10.01 -18.25 5.12
C GLU A 110 -8.92 -17.25 4.73
N VAL A 111 -7.65 -17.67 4.65
CA VAL A 111 -6.55 -16.82 4.17
C VAL A 111 -6.80 -16.37 2.72
N LEU A 112 -7.27 -17.27 1.86
CA LEU A 112 -7.67 -16.90 0.50
C LEU A 112 -8.83 -15.89 0.52
N MET A 113 -9.88 -16.18 1.28
CA MET A 113 -11.05 -15.31 1.38
C MET A 113 -10.70 -13.91 1.87
N GLU A 114 -9.80 -13.81 2.85
CA GLU A 114 -9.27 -12.55 3.37
C GLU A 114 -8.60 -11.73 2.26
N ASN A 115 -7.74 -12.36 1.46
CA ASN A 115 -7.06 -11.69 0.35
C ASN A 115 -8.02 -11.29 -0.78
N PHE A 116 -9.05 -12.10 -1.08
CA PHE A 116 -10.13 -11.70 -2.00
C PHE A 116 -10.85 -10.45 -1.50
N ARG A 117 -11.16 -10.38 -0.20
CA ARG A 117 -11.83 -9.22 0.41
C ARG A 117 -10.95 -7.97 0.43
N ARG A 118 -9.63 -8.11 0.62
CA ARG A 118 -8.66 -7.01 0.53
C ARG A 118 -8.51 -6.47 -0.88
N ALA A 119 -8.65 -7.34 -1.89
CA ALA A 119 -8.58 -6.95 -3.30
C ALA A 119 -9.88 -6.29 -3.82
N ILE A 120 -10.93 -6.16 -3.00
CA ILE A 120 -12.18 -5.50 -3.39
C ILE A 120 -12.31 -4.18 -2.63
N GLY A 121 -12.26 -3.07 -3.38
CA GLY A 121 -12.42 -1.72 -2.84
C GLY A 121 -13.86 -1.23 -2.97
N ILE A 122 -14.25 -0.36 -2.04
CA ILE A 122 -15.50 0.38 -2.05
C ILE A 122 -15.16 1.85 -1.89
N LYS A 123 -15.64 2.67 -2.82
CA LYS A 123 -15.55 4.13 -2.73
C LYS A 123 -16.86 4.67 -2.19
N ILE A 124 -16.84 5.18 -0.96
CA ILE A 124 -17.98 5.81 -0.32
C ILE A 124 -17.87 7.31 -0.58
N LYS A 125 -18.91 7.89 -1.21
CA LYS A 125 -19.00 9.33 -1.44
C LYS A 125 -19.93 9.91 -0.40
N GLU A 126 -19.37 10.66 0.54
CA GLU A 126 -20.14 11.32 1.59
C GLU A 126 -20.03 12.85 1.43
N VAL A 127 -21.17 13.53 1.46
CA VAL A 127 -21.20 15.00 1.45
C VAL A 127 -21.24 15.48 2.90
N LYS A 128 -20.13 16.07 3.37
CA LYS A 128 -20.03 16.62 4.73
C LYS A 128 -20.21 18.13 4.69
N GLU A 129 -21.01 18.65 5.63
CA GLU A 129 -21.12 20.08 5.87
C GLU A 129 -20.01 20.52 6.82
N VAL A 130 -19.22 21.51 6.40
CA VAL A 130 -17.97 21.87 7.07
C VAL A 130 -17.86 23.38 7.22
N PHE A 131 -17.33 23.78 8.36
CA PHE A 131 -16.92 25.16 8.63
C PHE A 131 -15.40 25.22 8.61
N GLU A 132 -14.84 25.96 7.65
CA GLU A 132 -13.40 26.11 7.48
C GLU A 132 -13.04 27.59 7.45
N GLY A 133 -12.02 27.97 8.21
CA GLY A 133 -11.57 29.35 8.23
C GLY A 133 -10.49 29.60 9.28
N GLN A 134 -9.90 30.79 9.17
CA GLN A 134 -8.97 31.33 10.15
C GLN A 134 -9.74 31.80 11.38
N VAL A 135 -9.28 31.43 12.58
CA VAL A 135 -9.85 31.87 13.85
C VAL A 135 -9.46 33.33 14.10
N VAL A 136 -10.44 34.22 14.11
CA VAL A 136 -10.25 35.66 14.39
C VAL A 136 -10.49 35.98 15.85
N SER A 137 -11.51 35.37 16.44
CA SER A 137 -11.85 35.55 17.85
C SER A 137 -12.35 34.24 18.44
N LEU A 138 -11.92 33.95 19.66
CA LEU A 138 -12.40 32.85 20.47
C LEU A 138 -12.79 33.42 21.83
N THR A 139 -14.07 33.40 22.16
CA THR A 139 -14.57 33.96 23.42
C THR A 139 -15.51 32.95 24.08
N ASP A 140 -15.12 32.47 25.25
CA ASP A 140 -15.98 31.61 26.08
C ASP A 140 -17.17 32.43 26.57
N GLU A 141 -18.39 31.92 26.36
CA GLU A 141 -19.57 32.54 26.92
C GLU A 141 -19.75 32.06 28.36
N PRO A 142 -19.97 32.97 29.33
CA PRO A 142 -20.25 32.56 30.69
C PRO A 142 -21.52 31.70 30.70
N CYS A 143 -21.41 30.49 31.22
CA CYS A 143 -22.58 29.65 31.45
C CYS A 143 -23.39 30.31 32.58
N ASP A 144 -24.64 30.70 32.32
CA ASP A 144 -25.50 31.29 33.34
C ASP A 144 -25.64 30.31 34.51
N ALA A 145 -24.94 30.61 35.60
CA ALA A 145 -24.96 29.89 36.85
C ALA A 145 -26.26 30.11 37.64
N LEU A 146 -27.41 30.21 36.95
CA LEU A 146 -28.71 30.50 37.56
C LEU A 146 -29.69 29.32 37.53
N THR A 147 -29.32 28.18 36.94
CA THR A 147 -30.07 26.91 37.07
C THR A 147 -29.33 25.82 37.84
N ALA A 148 -28.18 26.13 38.45
CA ALA A 148 -27.48 25.23 39.38
C ALA A 148 -27.73 25.64 40.84
N SER A 149 -28.99 25.87 41.19
CA SER A 149 -29.42 25.85 42.58
C SER A 149 -29.66 24.40 42.97
N GLN A 150 -28.86 23.92 43.93
CA GLN A 150 -29.02 22.67 44.67
C GLN A 150 -28.60 21.39 43.92
N ASN A 151 -27.29 21.13 43.92
CA ASN A 151 -26.75 19.83 44.33
C ASN A 151 -25.24 19.96 44.53
N SER A 152 -24.88 20.40 45.73
CA SER A 152 -23.54 20.32 46.29
C SER A 152 -23.21 18.87 46.62
N SER A 153 -22.49 18.20 45.73
CA SER A 153 -21.59 17.08 46.05
C SER A 153 -20.87 16.64 44.78
N ARG A 154 -19.83 17.38 44.38
CA ARG A 154 -18.80 16.85 43.47
C ARG A 154 -17.60 16.46 44.32
N SER A 155 -17.45 15.15 44.46
CA SER A 155 -16.38 14.45 45.14
C SER A 155 -15.66 13.60 44.10
N ASP A 156 -14.81 14.24 43.30
CA ASP A 156 -13.69 13.57 42.62
C ASP A 156 -12.73 14.61 42.03
N PRO A 157 -11.40 14.53 42.26
CA PRO A 157 -10.40 15.46 41.70
C PRO A 157 -10.09 15.22 40.21
N SER A 158 -10.79 14.28 39.56
CA SER A 158 -10.51 13.79 38.21
C SER A 158 -11.55 14.21 37.16
N GLU A 159 -12.62 14.91 37.54
CA GLU A 159 -13.59 15.45 36.59
C GLU A 159 -13.13 16.81 36.04
N GLU A 160 -12.75 16.84 34.76
CA GLU A 160 -12.51 18.08 34.02
C GLU A 160 -13.71 19.04 34.16
N ALA A 161 -13.44 20.31 34.47
CA ALA A 161 -14.47 21.33 34.64
C ALA A 161 -15.41 21.40 33.41
N PRO A 162 -16.74 21.56 33.60
CA PRO A 162 -17.67 21.70 32.49
C PRO A 162 -17.25 22.88 31.62
N CYS A 163 -16.91 22.58 30.35
CA CYS A 163 -16.49 23.62 29.41
C CYS A 163 -17.70 24.49 29.03
N PRO A 164 -17.61 25.82 29.11
CA PRO A 164 -18.69 26.68 28.64
C PRO A 164 -18.88 26.57 27.12
N PRO A 165 -20.06 26.94 26.58
CA PRO A 165 -20.19 27.19 25.15
C PRO A 165 -19.24 28.31 24.71
N VAL A 166 -18.75 28.25 23.47
CA VAL A 166 -17.76 29.20 22.95
C VAL A 166 -18.30 29.88 21.70
N ARG A 167 -18.09 31.20 21.61
CA ARG A 167 -18.36 31.97 20.41
C ARG A 167 -17.06 32.14 19.63
N ILE A 168 -17.02 31.55 18.44
CA ILE A 168 -15.88 31.62 17.54
C ILE A 168 -16.21 32.44 16.30
N THR A 169 -15.27 33.26 15.83
CA THR A 169 -15.41 33.97 14.54
C THR A 169 -14.39 33.40 13.57
N LEU A 170 -14.88 32.83 12.47
CA LEU A 170 -14.05 32.28 11.40
C LEU A 170 -14.02 33.23 10.21
N LYS A 171 -12.85 33.43 9.62
CA LYS A 171 -12.61 34.28 8.44
C LYS A 171 -12.08 33.46 7.27
N THR A 172 -12.58 33.78 6.09
CA THR A 172 -12.12 33.28 4.78
C THR A 172 -11.90 34.46 3.85
N SER A 173 -11.35 34.21 2.66
CA SER A 173 -11.17 35.25 1.63
C SER A 173 -12.47 35.95 1.19
N LYS A 174 -13.63 35.29 1.25
CA LYS A 174 -14.92 35.88 0.83
C LYS A 174 -15.65 36.60 1.95
N GLY A 175 -15.44 36.19 3.20
CA GLY A 175 -16.16 36.77 4.33
C GLY A 175 -15.85 36.10 5.66
N SER A 176 -16.45 36.63 6.73
CA SER A 176 -16.35 36.10 8.09
C SER A 176 -17.73 35.65 8.60
N LYS A 177 -17.74 34.65 9.50
CA LYS A 177 -18.95 34.14 10.12
C LYS A 177 -18.68 33.84 11.60
N ALA A 178 -19.53 34.37 12.47
CA ALA A 178 -19.53 34.05 13.89
C ALA A 178 -20.42 32.83 14.15
N LEU A 179 -19.92 31.86 14.90
CA LEU A 179 -20.58 30.62 15.27
C LEU A 179 -20.62 30.50 16.78
N ARG A 180 -21.75 30.02 17.31
CA ARG A 180 -21.88 29.63 18.72
C ARG A 180 -21.76 28.11 18.80
N LEU A 181 -20.71 27.64 19.45
CA LEU A 181 -20.38 26.23 19.57
C LEU A 181 -20.75 25.72 20.97
N GLN A 182 -21.19 24.46 21.03
CA GLN A 182 -21.54 23.81 22.28
C GLN A 182 -20.29 23.44 23.11
N ALA A 183 -20.51 23.16 24.40
CA ALA A 183 -19.49 22.76 25.35
C ALA A 183 -18.59 21.59 24.87
N SER A 184 -19.19 20.61 24.17
CA SER A 184 -18.48 19.45 23.61
C SER A 184 -17.42 19.86 22.57
N ILE A 185 -17.77 20.76 21.67
CA ILE A 185 -16.88 21.28 20.62
C ILE A 185 -15.79 22.17 21.24
N ASN A 186 -16.12 22.94 22.28
CA ASN A 186 -15.11 23.72 23.01
C ASN A 186 -14.04 22.83 23.65
N ARG A 187 -14.45 21.68 24.21
CA ARG A 187 -13.50 20.69 24.75
C ARG A 187 -12.55 20.19 23.67
N GLU A 188 -13.04 19.95 22.46
CA GLU A 188 -12.18 19.56 21.33
C GLU A 188 -11.25 20.67 20.86
N LEU A 189 -11.73 21.92 20.77
CA LEU A 189 -10.89 23.09 20.44
C LEU A 189 -9.72 23.24 21.41
N ARG A 190 -9.97 23.05 22.72
CA ARG A 190 -8.94 23.09 23.76
C ARG A 190 -7.99 21.89 23.68
N LYS A 191 -8.51 20.70 23.38
CA LYS A 191 -7.70 19.49 23.18
C LYS A 191 -6.72 19.64 22.01
N GLU A 192 -7.17 20.25 20.92
CA GLU A 192 -6.38 20.57 19.73
C GLU A 192 -5.52 21.84 19.89
N LYS A 193 -5.56 22.50 21.07
CA LYS A 193 -4.84 23.73 21.40
C LYS A 193 -5.02 24.84 20.35
N VAL A 194 -6.25 25.01 19.88
CA VAL A 194 -6.57 26.02 18.86
C VAL A 194 -6.42 27.43 19.42
N ALA A 195 -5.65 28.26 18.71
CA ALA A 195 -5.42 29.65 19.04
C ALA A 195 -5.96 30.61 17.97
N VAL A 196 -6.00 31.90 18.30
CA VAL A 196 -6.33 32.95 17.33
C VAL A 196 -5.22 33.01 16.28
N GLY A 197 -5.60 33.04 15.01
CA GLY A 197 -4.68 32.99 13.87
C GLY A 197 -4.53 31.59 13.25
N ASP A 198 -5.06 30.54 13.88
CA ASP A 198 -5.05 29.19 13.32
C ASP A 198 -6.13 29.00 12.25
N ILE A 199 -5.84 28.16 11.26
CA ILE A 199 -6.82 27.66 10.31
C ILE A 199 -7.35 26.34 10.81
N ILE A 200 -8.66 26.29 11.04
CA ILE A 200 -9.34 25.11 11.54
C ILE A 200 -10.43 24.64 10.59
N TYR A 201 -10.77 23.37 10.74
CA TYR A 201 -11.87 22.71 10.07
C TYR A 201 -12.78 22.08 11.13
N ILE A 202 -14.08 22.39 11.10
CA ILE A 202 -15.11 21.86 11.98
C ILE A 202 -16.17 21.14 11.13
N GLU A 203 -16.43 19.88 11.43
CA GLU A 203 -17.52 19.13 10.81
C GLU A 203 -18.86 19.41 11.53
N ALA A 204 -19.88 19.84 10.78
CA ALA A 204 -21.14 20.30 11.35
C ALA A 204 -21.95 19.18 12.04
N ALA A 205 -21.87 17.95 11.54
CA ALA A 205 -22.66 16.82 12.04
C ALA A 205 -22.04 16.16 13.29
N THR A 206 -20.72 15.97 13.30
CA THR A 206 -20.00 15.30 14.39
C THR A 206 -19.50 16.28 15.45
N GLY A 207 -19.36 17.56 15.08
CA GLY A 207 -18.68 18.55 15.91
C GLY A 207 -17.16 18.39 15.94
N GLN A 208 -16.59 17.48 15.13
CA GLN A 208 -15.16 17.17 15.17
C GLN A 208 -14.32 18.35 14.68
N VAL A 209 -13.36 18.78 15.48
CA VAL A 209 -12.44 19.87 15.16
C VAL A 209 -11.05 19.36 14.79
N ARG A 210 -10.43 19.93 13.75
CA ARG A 210 -9.03 19.69 13.40
C ARG A 210 -8.29 21.00 13.12
N ARG A 211 -7.12 21.18 13.74
CA ARG A 211 -6.17 22.28 13.45
C ARG A 211 -5.39 21.93 12.18
N VAL A 212 -5.53 22.74 11.13
CA VAL A 212 -4.89 22.50 9.83
C VAL A 212 -3.48 23.10 9.80
N GLY A 213 -3.30 24.28 10.42
CA GLY A 213 -2.03 24.98 10.53
C GLY A 213 -2.24 26.44 10.93
N ARG A 214 -1.15 27.21 10.98
CA ARG A 214 -1.19 28.63 11.32
C ARG A 214 -1.33 29.49 10.06
N SER A 215 -2.03 30.62 10.13
CA SER A 215 -2.19 31.50 8.96
C SER A 215 -0.86 32.17 8.56
N GLU A 216 -0.59 32.23 7.25
CA GLU A 216 0.56 32.97 6.69
C GLU A 216 0.61 34.45 7.11
N GLU A 217 -0.53 35.07 7.42
CA GLU A 217 -0.59 36.45 7.93
C GLU A 217 0.20 36.63 9.26
N PHE A 218 0.45 35.54 9.98
CA PHE A 218 1.15 35.50 11.26
C PHE A 218 2.59 34.97 11.15
N ALA A 219 3.10 34.69 9.94
CA ALA A 219 4.44 34.15 9.71
C ALA A 219 5.60 35.09 10.09
N GLY A 220 5.32 36.39 10.27
CA GLY A 220 6.32 37.41 10.62
C GLY A 220 6.35 37.81 12.10
N GLN A 221 5.53 37.21 12.96
CA GLN A 221 5.55 37.49 14.40
C GLN A 221 6.61 36.60 15.08
N PHE A 222 7.39 37.20 15.98
CA PHE A 222 8.58 36.66 16.65
C PHE A 222 8.35 35.35 17.44
N ASP A 223 8.15 34.23 16.75
CA ASP A 223 8.14 32.91 17.38
C ASP A 223 9.01 31.93 16.58
N LEU A 224 9.94 31.26 17.27
CA LEU A 224 10.75 30.17 16.72
C LEU A 224 9.92 28.86 16.71
N GLU A 225 8.67 28.94 16.27
CA GLU A 225 7.76 27.80 16.19
C GLU A 225 7.81 27.17 14.80
N ALA A 226 8.06 25.86 14.73
CA ALA A 226 8.06 25.08 13.50
C ALA A 226 6.61 24.75 13.04
N ASP A 227 5.71 25.73 13.10
CA ASP A 227 4.32 25.55 12.68
C ASP A 227 4.20 25.62 11.15
N LYS A 228 3.33 24.77 10.59
CA LYS A 228 3.03 24.78 9.17
C LYS A 228 2.15 25.99 8.85
N TYR A 229 2.72 26.97 8.13
CA TYR A 229 1.99 28.13 7.64
C TYR A 229 1.15 27.78 6.42
N ILE A 230 -0.11 28.21 6.42
CA ILE A 230 -1.12 27.89 5.42
C ILE A 230 -1.87 29.18 5.03
N PRO A 231 -2.17 29.39 3.73
CA PRO A 231 -2.90 30.57 3.29
C PRO A 231 -4.37 30.52 3.74
N VAL A 232 -4.97 31.69 3.94
CA VAL A 232 -6.39 31.80 4.33
C VAL A 232 -7.28 31.08 3.31
N PRO A 233 -8.22 30.22 3.74
CA PRO A 233 -9.06 29.45 2.83
C PRO A 233 -9.85 30.29 1.83
N LYS A 234 -9.93 29.78 0.59
CA LYS A 234 -10.73 30.35 -0.49
C LYS A 234 -12.18 29.86 -0.43
N GLY A 235 -13.14 30.74 -0.70
CA GLY A 235 -14.57 30.41 -0.68
C GLY A 235 -15.28 30.85 0.60
N ASP A 236 -16.47 30.30 0.81
CA ASP A 236 -17.32 30.62 1.96
C ASP A 236 -16.91 29.83 3.20
N VAL A 237 -17.12 30.41 4.39
CA VAL A 237 -16.81 29.76 5.69
C VAL A 237 -17.59 28.45 5.84
N HIS A 238 -18.85 28.44 5.42
CA HIS A 238 -19.70 27.26 5.43
C HIS A 238 -19.75 26.67 4.02
N LYS A 239 -19.27 25.44 3.86
CA LYS A 239 -19.25 24.77 2.55
C LYS A 239 -19.62 23.30 2.69
N LYS A 240 -20.14 22.74 1.60
CA LYS A 240 -20.34 21.30 1.45
C LYS A 240 -19.08 20.73 0.83
N LYS A 241 -18.41 19.81 1.53
CA LYS A 241 -17.20 19.14 1.06
C LYS A 241 -17.53 17.68 0.80
N GLU A 242 -17.31 17.25 -0.45
CA GLU A 242 -17.38 15.84 -0.80
C GLU A 242 -16.12 15.15 -0.26
N VAL A 243 -16.33 14.19 0.64
CA VAL A 243 -15.28 13.34 1.17
C VAL A 243 -15.45 11.96 0.54
N ILE A 244 -14.47 11.59 -0.27
CA ILE A 244 -14.40 10.25 -0.87
C ILE A 244 -13.53 9.40 0.05
N GLN A 245 -14.12 8.36 0.62
CA GLN A 245 -13.41 7.39 1.44
C GLN A 245 -13.28 6.07 0.66
N ASP A 246 -12.04 5.67 0.43
CA ASP A 246 -11.70 4.40 -0.19
C ASP A 246 -11.48 3.37 0.94
N VAL A 247 -12.31 2.31 0.99
CA VAL A 247 -12.28 1.26 2.05
C VAL A 247 -12.32 -0.12 1.39
N THR A 248 -11.60 -1.12 1.89
CA THR A 248 -11.74 -2.49 1.38
C THR A 248 -12.85 -3.26 2.08
N LEU A 249 -13.39 -4.30 1.44
CA LEU A 249 -14.34 -5.20 2.11
C LEU A 249 -13.74 -5.85 3.35
N HIS A 250 -12.43 -6.14 3.33
CA HIS A 250 -11.74 -6.72 4.48
C HIS A 250 -11.70 -5.75 5.67
N ASP A 251 -11.50 -4.45 5.43
CA ASP A 251 -11.49 -3.46 6.51
C ASP A 251 -12.86 -3.36 7.20
N LEU A 252 -13.94 -3.44 6.41
CA LEU A 252 -15.30 -3.52 6.94
C LEU A 252 -15.54 -4.82 7.72
N ASP A 253 -15.10 -5.96 7.19
CA ASP A 253 -15.19 -7.24 7.87
C ASP A 253 -14.46 -7.21 9.22
N ALA A 254 -13.22 -6.69 9.26
CA ALA A 254 -12.39 -6.61 10.45
C ALA A 254 -12.94 -5.64 11.50
N ALA A 255 -13.42 -4.47 11.07
CA ALA A 255 -14.01 -3.45 11.97
C ALA A 255 -15.28 -3.96 12.67
N ASN A 256 -16.09 -4.77 11.98
CA ASN A 256 -17.30 -5.36 12.56
C ASN A 256 -17.04 -6.65 13.35
N ALA A 257 -15.99 -7.40 13.01
CA ALA A 257 -15.61 -8.61 13.75
C ALA A 257 -14.99 -8.32 15.12
N LYS A 258 -14.32 -7.17 15.28
CA LYS A 258 -13.79 -6.67 16.54
C LYS A 258 -14.49 -5.35 16.90
N PRO A 259 -15.72 -5.37 17.44
CA PRO A 259 -16.36 -4.15 17.87
C PRO A 259 -15.50 -3.55 19.00
N ASN A 260 -14.93 -2.35 18.77
CA ASN A 260 -14.22 -1.56 19.77
C ASN A 260 -15.12 -1.10 20.95
N GLY A 261 -16.31 -1.68 21.12
CA GLY A 261 -17.38 -1.23 21.99
C GLY A 261 -17.74 -2.17 23.16
N GLY A 262 -16.89 -3.13 23.51
CA GLY A 262 -17.12 -4.05 24.65
C GLY A 262 -16.11 -3.88 25.78
N ALA A 263 -16.46 -3.10 26.80
CA ALA A 263 -15.78 -2.94 28.10
C ALA A 263 -14.30 -2.41 28.09
N PRO A 264 -14.02 -1.23 28.68
CA PRO A 264 -12.68 -0.62 28.69
C PRO A 264 -11.59 -1.42 29.44
N LEU A 265 -11.97 -2.38 30.29
CA LEU A 265 -11.01 -3.19 31.07
C LEU A 265 -10.47 -4.41 30.31
N ALA A 266 -11.24 -5.01 29.40
CA ALA A 266 -10.79 -6.18 28.64
C ALA A 266 -9.93 -5.80 27.43
N SER A 267 -10.20 -4.64 26.83
CA SER A 267 -9.44 -4.10 25.69
C SER A 267 -8.02 -3.64 26.09
N LEU A 268 -7.81 -3.20 27.34
CA LEU A 268 -6.48 -2.86 27.86
C LEU A 268 -5.58 -4.09 28.04
N PHE A 269 -6.12 -5.23 28.48
CA PHE A 269 -5.37 -6.49 28.56
C PHE A 269 -5.16 -7.17 27.20
N GLY A 270 -6.05 -6.93 26.24
CA GLY A 270 -5.92 -7.42 24.86
C GLY A 270 -4.80 -6.76 24.06
N HIS A 271 -4.36 -5.56 24.41
CA HIS A 271 -3.23 -4.88 23.76
C HIS A 271 -1.86 -5.43 24.19
N PHE A 272 -1.79 -6.15 25.32
CA PHE A 272 -0.55 -6.78 25.82
C PHE A 272 -0.37 -8.22 25.32
N SER A 273 -1.39 -8.83 24.72
CA SER A 273 -1.30 -10.15 24.09
C SER A 273 -1.34 -9.99 22.57
N LYS A 274 -0.48 -10.71 21.84
CA LYS A 274 -0.46 -10.65 20.37
C LYS A 274 -1.88 -10.85 19.83
N PRO A 275 -2.39 -9.97 18.94
CA PRO A 275 -3.71 -10.12 18.37
C PRO A 275 -3.76 -11.42 17.56
N ARG A 276 -4.43 -12.44 18.08
CA ARG A 276 -4.68 -13.69 17.34
C ARG A 276 -5.50 -13.36 16.09
N LYS A 277 -5.20 -14.02 14.98
CA LYS A 277 -6.08 -13.96 13.81
C LYS A 277 -7.40 -14.66 14.16
N THR A 278 -8.49 -13.91 14.17
CA THR A 278 -9.84 -14.44 14.42
C THR A 278 -10.51 -14.70 13.08
N GLU A 279 -10.97 -15.94 12.84
CA GLU A 279 -11.74 -16.27 11.64
C GLU A 279 -13.03 -15.45 11.60
N ILE A 280 -13.33 -14.86 10.45
CA ILE A 280 -14.55 -14.06 10.28
C ILE A 280 -15.67 -14.99 9.84
N THR A 281 -16.79 -14.97 10.57
CA THR A 281 -17.91 -15.85 10.26
C THR A 281 -18.57 -15.49 8.93
N GLU A 282 -19.03 -16.51 8.19
CA GLU A 282 -19.72 -16.32 6.92
C GLU A 282 -21.02 -15.51 7.07
N LYS A 283 -21.71 -15.63 8.23
CA LYS A 283 -22.91 -14.84 8.53
C LYS A 283 -22.62 -13.34 8.53
N LEU A 284 -21.56 -12.92 9.21
CA LEU A 284 -21.15 -11.51 9.25
C LEU A 284 -20.81 -11.00 7.84
N ARG A 285 -20.11 -11.80 7.04
CA ARG A 285 -19.80 -11.46 5.64
C ARG A 285 -21.04 -11.29 4.77
N GLN A 286 -22.05 -12.14 4.97
CA GLN A 286 -23.32 -12.03 4.25
C GLN A 286 -24.10 -10.77 4.65
N GLU A 287 -24.07 -10.41 5.93
CA GLU A 287 -24.68 -9.16 6.43
C GLU A 287 -23.97 -7.94 5.85
N ILE A 288 -22.63 -7.91 5.88
CA ILE A 288 -21.84 -6.83 5.29
C ILE A 288 -22.11 -6.72 3.79
N ASN A 289 -22.14 -7.85 3.06
CA ASN A 289 -22.47 -7.83 1.63
C ASN A 289 -23.86 -7.24 1.34
N LYS A 290 -24.86 -7.53 2.18
CA LYS A 290 -26.21 -6.93 2.05
C LYS A 290 -26.16 -5.41 2.24
N VAL A 291 -25.42 -4.94 3.24
CA VAL A 291 -25.26 -3.50 3.52
C VAL A 291 -24.53 -2.80 2.37
N VAL A 292 -23.44 -3.40 1.88
CA VAL A 292 -22.65 -2.87 0.76
C VAL A 292 -23.50 -2.78 -0.50
N ASN A 293 -24.23 -3.85 -0.85
CA ASN A 293 -25.13 -3.83 -2.01
C ASN A 293 -26.20 -2.73 -1.88
N LYS A 294 -26.77 -2.54 -0.69
CA LYS A 294 -27.71 -1.45 -0.43
C LYS A 294 -27.09 -0.06 -0.68
N TYR A 295 -25.84 0.17 -0.28
CA TYR A 295 -25.17 1.45 -0.54
C TYR A 295 -24.83 1.66 -2.02
N ILE A 296 -24.56 0.58 -2.75
CA ILE A 296 -24.37 0.63 -4.21
C ILE A 296 -25.69 0.97 -4.90
N ASP A 297 -26.80 0.31 -4.52
CA ASP A 297 -28.13 0.55 -5.09
C ASP A 297 -28.62 1.99 -4.80
N GLN A 298 -28.22 2.56 -3.67
CA GLN A 298 -28.51 3.96 -3.31
C GLN A 298 -27.60 4.98 -4.01
N GLY A 299 -26.56 4.54 -4.70
CA GLY A 299 -25.57 5.42 -5.34
C GLY A 299 -24.63 6.14 -4.38
N VAL A 300 -24.60 5.74 -3.10
CA VAL A 300 -23.72 6.30 -2.05
C VAL A 300 -22.32 5.69 -2.16
N ALA A 301 -22.24 4.44 -2.61
CA ALA A 301 -20.99 3.70 -2.75
C ALA A 301 -20.79 3.18 -4.19
N GLU A 302 -19.54 3.13 -4.62
CA GLU A 302 -19.12 2.56 -5.89
C GLU A 302 -18.15 1.41 -5.64
N LEU A 303 -18.44 0.24 -6.20
CA LEU A 303 -17.55 -0.92 -6.12
C LEU A 303 -16.37 -0.75 -7.09
N VAL A 304 -15.16 -0.92 -6.58
CA VAL A 304 -13.92 -0.89 -7.37
C VAL A 304 -13.27 -2.27 -7.29
N PRO A 305 -13.39 -3.10 -8.35
CA PRO A 305 -12.69 -4.38 -8.39
C PRO A 305 -11.18 -4.11 -8.47
N GLY A 306 -10.44 -4.62 -7.50
CA GLY A 306 -8.98 -4.58 -7.50
C GLY A 306 -8.36 -5.79 -8.19
N VAL A 307 -7.06 -5.95 -7.96
CA VAL A 307 -6.25 -7.03 -8.51
C VAL A 307 -5.71 -7.86 -7.36
N LEU A 308 -6.05 -9.14 -7.34
CA LEU A 308 -5.46 -10.15 -6.47
C LEU A 308 -4.33 -10.85 -7.23
N PHE A 309 -3.08 -10.64 -6.79
CA PHE A 309 -1.92 -11.29 -7.38
C PHE A 309 -1.46 -12.46 -6.51
N ILE A 310 -1.49 -13.69 -7.05
CA ILE A 310 -1.00 -14.90 -6.36
C ILE A 310 0.30 -15.36 -7.00
N ASP A 311 1.42 -15.20 -6.30
CA ASP A 311 2.71 -15.70 -6.75
C ASP A 311 2.90 -17.17 -6.40
N GLU A 312 3.71 -17.87 -7.20
CA GLU A 312 4.06 -19.29 -7.01
C GLU A 312 2.82 -20.21 -6.87
N VAL A 313 1.80 -20.03 -7.73
CA VAL A 313 0.49 -20.69 -7.64
C VAL A 313 0.54 -22.23 -7.52
N HIS A 314 1.58 -22.87 -8.05
CA HIS A 314 1.82 -24.32 -7.92
C HIS A 314 2.01 -24.79 -6.47
N MET A 315 2.15 -23.88 -5.50
CA MET A 315 2.22 -24.18 -4.07
C MET A 315 0.84 -24.32 -3.42
N LEU A 316 -0.25 -23.92 -4.10
CA LEU A 316 -1.61 -24.18 -3.66
C LEU A 316 -1.98 -25.65 -3.82
N ASP A 317 -2.87 -26.11 -2.95
CA ASP A 317 -3.44 -27.45 -3.00
C ASP A 317 -4.80 -27.51 -3.70
N VAL A 318 -5.30 -28.72 -3.91
CA VAL A 318 -6.60 -28.97 -4.56
C VAL A 318 -7.79 -28.31 -3.84
N GLU A 319 -7.74 -28.18 -2.51
CA GLU A 319 -8.78 -27.51 -1.71
C GLU A 319 -8.83 -26.01 -2.01
N CYS A 320 -7.66 -25.37 -2.06
CA CYS A 320 -7.50 -23.97 -2.47
C CYS A 320 -8.00 -23.73 -3.90
N PHE A 321 -7.68 -24.62 -4.85
CA PHE A 321 -8.17 -24.50 -6.23
C PHE A 321 -9.68 -24.65 -6.35
N THR A 322 -10.27 -25.58 -5.59
CA THR A 322 -11.74 -25.75 -5.53
C THR A 322 -12.41 -24.48 -5.00
N TYR A 323 -11.83 -23.85 -3.97
CA TYR A 323 -12.30 -22.56 -3.47
C TYR A 323 -12.14 -21.44 -4.51
N LEU A 324 -11.00 -21.36 -5.20
CA LEU A 324 -10.74 -20.35 -6.23
C LEU A 324 -11.75 -20.43 -7.38
N ASN A 325 -12.07 -21.63 -7.85
CA ASN A 325 -13.09 -21.84 -8.88
C ASN A 325 -14.45 -21.23 -8.47
N ARG A 326 -14.91 -21.53 -7.25
CA ARG A 326 -16.15 -20.97 -6.71
C ARG A 326 -16.08 -19.46 -6.53
N ALA A 327 -14.93 -18.93 -6.09
CA ALA A 327 -14.75 -17.50 -5.86
C ALA A 327 -14.77 -16.69 -7.17
N LEU A 328 -14.17 -17.23 -8.24
CA LEU A 328 -14.15 -16.61 -9.57
C LEU A 328 -15.54 -16.50 -10.21
N GLU A 329 -16.47 -17.38 -9.84
CA GLU A 329 -17.87 -17.33 -10.31
C GLU A 329 -18.67 -16.20 -9.65
N SER A 330 -18.17 -15.62 -8.56
CA SER A 330 -18.82 -14.50 -7.89
C SER A 330 -18.78 -13.23 -8.76
N PRO A 331 -19.89 -12.50 -8.90
CA PRO A 331 -19.92 -11.24 -9.66
C PRO A 331 -19.06 -10.13 -9.01
N LEU A 332 -18.75 -10.27 -7.72
CA LEU A 332 -17.90 -9.35 -6.96
C LEU A 332 -16.43 -9.80 -6.96
N SER A 333 -16.06 -10.84 -7.72
CA SER A 333 -14.68 -11.32 -7.76
C SER A 333 -13.73 -10.22 -8.24
N PRO A 334 -12.59 -9.99 -7.56
CA PRO A 334 -11.53 -9.15 -8.09
C PRO A 334 -10.90 -9.82 -9.32
N VAL A 335 -10.07 -9.07 -10.02
CA VAL A 335 -9.24 -9.63 -11.09
C VAL A 335 -8.18 -10.51 -10.47
N VAL A 336 -8.22 -11.80 -10.74
CA VAL A 336 -7.23 -12.74 -10.21
C VAL A 336 -6.11 -12.93 -11.23
N VAL A 337 -4.90 -12.54 -10.84
CA VAL A 337 -3.66 -12.75 -11.59
C VAL A 337 -2.81 -13.76 -10.82
N VAL A 338 -2.52 -14.91 -11.42
CA VAL A 338 -1.67 -15.94 -10.83
C VAL A 338 -0.35 -16.01 -11.58
N ALA A 339 0.74 -16.31 -10.88
CA ALA A 339 2.05 -16.48 -11.49
C ALA A 339 2.66 -17.85 -11.16
N THR A 340 3.38 -18.39 -12.13
CA THR A 340 4.14 -19.64 -11.94
C THR A 340 5.47 -19.58 -12.67
N ASN A 341 6.47 -20.21 -12.06
CA ASN A 341 7.77 -20.47 -12.66
C ASN A 341 7.96 -21.95 -13.06
N ARG A 342 6.96 -22.81 -12.80
CA ARG A 342 7.00 -24.25 -13.09
C ARG A 342 6.26 -24.60 -14.38
N GLY A 343 6.85 -25.53 -15.14
CA GLY A 343 6.30 -26.09 -16.37
C GLY A 343 5.25 -27.16 -16.08
N VAL A 344 5.67 -28.38 -15.75
CA VAL A 344 4.79 -29.48 -15.33
C VAL A 344 5.15 -29.87 -13.91
N CYS A 345 4.16 -29.96 -13.02
CA CYS A 345 4.37 -30.44 -11.66
C CYS A 345 3.10 -31.07 -11.09
N THR A 346 3.27 -31.84 -10.01
CA THR A 346 2.15 -32.45 -9.29
C THR A 346 1.31 -31.40 -8.60
N ILE A 347 -0.02 -31.49 -8.72
CA ILE A 347 -0.94 -30.65 -7.96
C ILE A 347 -0.85 -31.08 -6.49
N ARG A 348 -0.53 -30.16 -5.58
CA ARG A 348 -0.38 -30.49 -4.15
C ARG A 348 -1.67 -31.06 -3.58
N GLY A 349 -1.52 -32.14 -2.81
CA GLY A 349 -2.64 -32.90 -2.26
C GLY A 349 -3.17 -34.00 -3.21
N THR A 350 -2.57 -34.17 -4.38
CA THR A 350 -2.91 -35.24 -5.33
C THR A 350 -1.66 -35.81 -6.00
N ASP A 351 -1.78 -36.98 -6.64
CA ASP A 351 -0.71 -37.58 -7.45
C ASP A 351 -0.78 -37.17 -8.94
N VAL A 352 -1.68 -36.23 -9.28
CA VAL A 352 -1.92 -35.83 -10.67
C VAL A 352 -0.87 -34.81 -11.10
N LEU A 353 -0.12 -35.15 -12.16
CA LEU A 353 0.73 -34.21 -12.88
C LEU A 353 -0.12 -33.30 -13.76
N SER A 354 0.07 -31.99 -13.63
CA SER A 354 -0.60 -31.00 -14.46
C SER A 354 0.35 -29.91 -14.93
N SER A 355 -0.02 -29.26 -16.03
CA SER A 355 0.61 -28.03 -16.48
C SER A 355 0.50 -26.98 -15.37
N HIS A 356 1.62 -26.35 -15.06
CA HIS A 356 1.75 -25.29 -14.07
C HIS A 356 1.37 -25.66 -12.63
N GLY A 357 1.08 -26.94 -12.35
CA GLY A 357 0.56 -27.39 -11.06
C GLY A 357 -0.86 -26.91 -10.79
N VAL A 358 -1.63 -26.57 -11.83
CA VAL A 358 -3.00 -26.08 -11.72
C VAL A 358 -3.95 -27.14 -12.29
N PRO A 359 -5.10 -27.43 -11.64
CA PRO A 359 -6.14 -28.29 -12.19
C PRO A 359 -6.63 -27.85 -13.58
N VAL A 360 -6.95 -28.81 -14.46
CA VAL A 360 -7.31 -28.56 -15.88
C VAL A 360 -8.58 -27.70 -15.99
N ASP A 361 -9.55 -27.94 -15.12
CA ASP A 361 -10.80 -27.19 -15.01
C ASP A 361 -10.59 -25.69 -14.74
N LEU A 362 -9.58 -25.34 -13.93
CA LEU A 362 -9.23 -23.94 -13.69
C LEU A 362 -8.34 -23.38 -14.79
N LEU A 363 -7.46 -24.19 -15.38
CA LEU A 363 -6.63 -23.78 -16.53
C LEU A 363 -7.47 -23.37 -17.74
N ASP A 364 -8.58 -24.07 -18.01
CA ASP A 364 -9.49 -23.72 -19.11
C ASP A 364 -10.18 -22.35 -18.91
N ARG A 365 -10.22 -21.85 -17.67
CA ARG A 365 -10.74 -20.52 -17.32
C ARG A 365 -9.65 -19.44 -17.31
N MET A 366 -8.38 -19.82 -17.49
CA MET A 366 -7.23 -18.92 -17.42
C MET A 366 -6.79 -18.45 -18.81
N LEU A 367 -6.52 -17.15 -18.92
CA LEU A 367 -5.77 -16.58 -20.04
C LEU A 367 -4.28 -16.68 -19.71
N ILE A 368 -3.50 -17.39 -20.52
CA ILE A 368 -2.09 -17.66 -20.23
C ILE A 368 -1.21 -16.68 -21.01
N VAL A 369 -0.43 -15.88 -20.29
CA VAL A 369 0.60 -14.99 -20.84
C VAL A 369 1.97 -15.53 -20.48
N ARG A 370 2.85 -15.63 -21.46
CA ARG A 370 4.21 -16.12 -21.27
C ARG A 370 5.19 -14.96 -21.19
N THR A 371 6.10 -15.03 -20.23
CA THR A 371 7.25 -14.13 -20.11
C THR A 371 8.52 -14.82 -20.57
N GLN A 372 9.43 -14.08 -21.19
CA GLN A 372 10.66 -14.60 -21.77
C GLN A 372 11.89 -14.17 -20.95
N GLN A 373 13.04 -14.79 -21.17
CA GLN A 373 14.28 -14.30 -20.56
C GLN A 373 14.70 -12.98 -21.21
N TYR A 374 15.24 -12.07 -20.40
CA TYR A 374 15.73 -10.79 -20.89
C TYR A 374 17.06 -10.94 -21.64
N ALA A 375 17.24 -10.15 -22.69
CA ALA A 375 18.52 -9.98 -23.36
C ALA A 375 19.49 -9.15 -22.49
N LYS A 376 20.80 -9.25 -22.76
CA LYS A 376 21.83 -8.50 -22.01
C LYS A 376 21.55 -6.99 -21.99
N GLU A 377 21.18 -6.43 -23.14
CA GLU A 377 20.86 -5.00 -23.29
C GLU A 377 19.62 -4.59 -22.47
N GLU A 378 18.62 -5.47 -22.36
CA GLU A 378 17.43 -5.21 -21.55
C GLU A 378 17.78 -5.27 -20.06
N ILE A 379 18.59 -6.25 -19.64
CA ILE A 379 19.07 -6.36 -18.24
C ILE A 379 19.83 -5.10 -17.84
N ARG A 380 20.72 -4.61 -18.71
CA ARG A 380 21.47 -3.37 -18.50
C ARG A 380 20.52 -2.19 -18.22
N LYS A 381 19.55 -1.96 -19.11
CA LYS A 381 18.55 -0.89 -18.96
C LYS A 381 17.73 -1.04 -17.67
N VAL A 382 17.36 -2.26 -17.30
CA VAL A 382 16.63 -2.52 -16.03
C VAL A 382 17.49 -2.14 -14.82
N LEU A 383 18.78 -2.47 -14.84
CA LEU A 383 19.71 -2.10 -13.78
C LEU A 383 19.91 -0.58 -13.68
N GLU A 384 20.03 0.11 -14.82
CA GLU A 384 20.11 1.58 -14.88
C GLU A 384 18.88 2.25 -14.25
N ILE A 385 17.67 1.84 -14.66
CA ILE A 385 16.40 2.34 -14.08
C ILE A 385 16.33 2.02 -12.57
N ARG A 386 16.85 0.86 -12.16
CA ARG A 386 16.84 0.48 -10.75
C ARG A 386 17.82 1.31 -9.92
N CYS A 387 18.99 1.63 -10.46
CA CYS A 387 19.95 2.55 -9.86
C CYS A 387 19.34 3.94 -9.68
N GLU A 388 18.68 4.49 -10.71
CA GLU A 388 17.97 5.78 -10.60
C GLU A 388 16.90 5.76 -9.50
N ALA A 389 16.12 4.68 -9.41
CA ALA A 389 15.07 4.54 -8.39
C ALA A 389 15.61 4.41 -6.96
N GLU A 390 16.85 3.92 -6.79
CA GLU A 390 17.53 3.81 -5.49
C GLU A 390 18.45 5.02 -5.20
N GLY A 391 18.56 5.98 -6.12
CA GLY A 391 19.47 7.11 -6.00
C GLY A 391 20.95 6.70 -6.05
N LEU A 392 21.29 5.67 -6.83
CA LEU A 392 22.64 5.15 -7.00
C LEU A 392 23.21 5.57 -8.36
N SER A 393 24.50 5.88 -8.40
CA SER A 393 25.24 6.20 -9.62
C SER A 393 26.08 5.01 -10.07
N LEU A 394 26.00 4.64 -11.36
CA LEU A 394 26.63 3.45 -11.93
C LEU A 394 27.41 3.81 -13.20
N THR A 395 28.68 3.40 -13.32
CA THR A 395 29.44 3.59 -14.56
C THR A 395 28.97 2.63 -15.67
N PRO A 396 29.08 3.00 -16.96
CA PRO A 396 28.63 2.14 -18.06
C PRO A 396 29.34 0.77 -18.08
N GLU A 397 30.63 0.73 -17.73
CA GLU A 397 31.41 -0.50 -17.63
C GLU A 397 30.91 -1.41 -16.50
N ALA A 398 30.58 -0.84 -15.35
CA ALA A 398 29.99 -1.57 -14.23
C ALA A 398 28.60 -2.12 -14.58
N ALA A 399 27.79 -1.35 -15.31
CA ALA A 399 26.49 -1.78 -15.82
C ALA A 399 26.61 -2.96 -16.78
N ASP A 400 27.58 -2.94 -17.71
CA ASP A 400 27.83 -4.03 -18.64
C ASP A 400 28.31 -5.32 -17.95
N MET A 401 29.12 -5.18 -16.90
CA MET A 401 29.57 -6.29 -16.07
C MET A 401 28.39 -6.90 -15.30
N LEU A 402 27.60 -6.08 -14.59
CA LEU A 402 26.39 -6.53 -13.90
C LEU A 402 25.38 -7.20 -14.84
N ALA A 403 25.19 -6.66 -16.04
CA ALA A 403 24.33 -7.26 -17.04
C ALA A 403 24.85 -8.66 -17.46
N SER A 404 26.16 -8.81 -17.60
CA SER A 404 26.79 -10.11 -17.89
C SER A 404 26.60 -11.11 -16.73
N VAL A 405 26.70 -10.64 -15.48
CA VAL A 405 26.35 -11.45 -14.28
C VAL A 405 24.87 -11.85 -14.31
N GLY A 406 23.97 -10.94 -14.68
CA GLY A 406 22.54 -11.19 -14.78
C GLY A 406 22.18 -12.27 -15.81
N VAL A 407 22.84 -12.27 -16.98
CA VAL A 407 22.69 -13.32 -18.01
C VAL A 407 23.20 -14.66 -17.50
N ARG A 408 24.38 -14.69 -16.85
CA ARG A 408 24.97 -15.91 -16.28
C ARG A 408 24.10 -16.52 -15.18
N THR A 409 23.52 -15.68 -14.33
CA THR A 409 22.84 -16.07 -13.09
C THR A 409 21.32 -15.85 -13.20
N SER A 410 20.83 -14.69 -12.76
CA SER A 410 19.46 -14.18 -12.88
C SER A 410 19.44 -12.66 -12.69
N LEU A 411 18.40 -11.98 -13.21
CA LEU A 411 18.18 -10.54 -13.00
C LEU A 411 18.05 -10.19 -11.50
N ARG A 412 17.37 -11.03 -10.72
CA ARG A 412 17.20 -10.82 -9.27
C ARG A 412 18.55 -10.75 -8.55
N TYR A 413 19.46 -11.64 -8.89
CA TYR A 413 20.79 -11.66 -8.29
C TYR A 413 21.59 -10.42 -8.68
N ALA A 414 21.59 -10.02 -9.96
CA ALA A 414 22.28 -8.81 -10.41
C ALA A 414 21.76 -7.54 -9.70
N VAL A 415 20.44 -7.42 -9.52
CA VAL A 415 19.85 -6.31 -8.75
C VAL A 415 20.29 -6.33 -7.29
N HIS A 416 20.37 -7.50 -6.65
CA HIS A 416 20.84 -7.61 -5.28
C HIS A 416 22.31 -7.22 -5.10
N LEU A 417 23.14 -7.29 -6.15
CA LEU A 417 24.53 -6.84 -6.09
C LEU A 417 24.69 -5.31 -6.09
N LEU A 418 23.66 -4.56 -6.49
CA LEU A 418 23.71 -3.09 -6.50
C LEU A 418 23.92 -2.51 -5.10
N THR A 419 23.19 -3.02 -4.09
CA THR A 419 23.27 -2.47 -2.73
C THR A 419 24.64 -2.72 -2.08
N PRO A 420 25.21 -3.94 -2.10
CA PRO A 420 26.59 -4.15 -1.66
C PRO A 420 27.59 -3.30 -2.46
N ALA A 421 27.38 -3.11 -3.76
CA ALA A 421 28.28 -2.31 -4.61
C ALA A 421 28.26 -0.84 -4.26
N ALA A 422 27.09 -0.32 -3.91
CA ALA A 422 26.95 1.02 -3.36
C ALA A 422 27.64 1.16 -2.00
N ILE A 423 27.62 0.13 -1.15
CA ILE A 423 28.31 0.16 0.16
C ILE A 423 29.82 0.22 -0.03
N LEU A 424 30.39 -0.60 -0.93
CA LEU A 424 31.82 -0.51 -1.26
C LEU A 424 32.18 0.84 -1.87
N ALA A 425 31.40 1.33 -2.82
CA ALA A 425 31.63 2.64 -3.43
C ALA A 425 31.62 3.79 -2.40
N LYS A 426 30.80 3.69 -1.35
CA LYS A 426 30.78 4.65 -0.23
C LYS A 426 32.00 4.54 0.67
N ALA A 427 32.50 3.33 0.90
CA ALA A 427 33.71 3.10 1.69
C ALA A 427 34.94 3.70 0.98
N ASP A 428 34.99 3.60 -0.35
CA ASP A 428 36.06 4.18 -1.16
C ASP A 428 36.11 5.72 -1.04
N ILE A 429 34.97 6.45 -0.95
CA ILE A 429 34.99 7.92 -0.77
C ILE A 429 35.77 8.35 0.47
N THR A 430 35.71 7.55 1.55
CA THR A 430 36.42 7.85 2.79
C THR A 430 37.92 7.54 2.75
N ASP A 431 38.40 6.93 1.66
CA ASP A 431 39.78 6.54 1.46
C ASP A 431 40.46 7.52 0.49
N TYR A 432 41.43 8.30 1.00
CA TYR A 432 42.05 9.43 0.28
C TYR A 432 42.91 9.01 -0.94
N ASP A 433 43.18 7.71 -1.11
CA ASP A 433 44.07 7.16 -2.14
C ASP A 433 43.34 6.59 -3.37
N CYS A 434 42.03 6.81 -3.53
CA CYS A 434 41.26 6.23 -4.62
C CYS A 434 40.55 7.27 -5.51
N ASP A 435 40.36 6.94 -6.79
CA ASP A 435 39.80 7.85 -7.82
C ASP A 435 38.39 8.40 -7.51
N ASN A 436 37.70 7.83 -6.51
CA ASN A 436 36.39 8.31 -6.05
C ASN A 436 36.50 9.43 -5.02
N ALA A 437 37.68 9.70 -4.44
CA ALA A 437 37.88 10.79 -3.48
C ALA A 437 37.72 12.19 -4.12
N GLU A 438 37.82 12.30 -5.45
CA GLU A 438 37.55 13.53 -6.21
C GLU A 438 36.05 13.75 -6.50
N LEU A 439 35.22 12.72 -6.30
CA LEU A 439 33.77 12.73 -6.54
C LEU A 439 33.05 12.75 -5.20
N ASP A 440 32.38 13.87 -4.87
CA ASP A 440 31.56 14.01 -3.64
C ASP A 440 30.35 13.02 -3.57
N GLU A 441 30.19 12.12 -4.55
CA GLU A 441 29.10 11.15 -4.63
C GLU A 441 29.59 9.71 -4.90
N PRO A 442 28.97 8.68 -4.29
CA PRO A 442 29.36 7.28 -4.47
C PRO A 442 28.98 6.76 -5.85
N VAL A 443 29.97 6.64 -6.73
CA VAL A 443 29.81 6.03 -8.05
C VAL A 443 30.29 4.57 -8.02
N ILE A 444 29.41 3.65 -8.43
CA ILE A 444 29.72 2.23 -8.57
C ILE A 444 30.56 2.02 -9.83
N GLN A 445 31.82 1.63 -9.63
CA GLN A 445 32.79 1.32 -10.68
C GLN A 445 32.93 -0.19 -10.90
N LEU A 446 33.60 -0.57 -12.01
CA LEU A 446 33.85 -1.96 -12.39
C LEU A 446 34.52 -2.78 -11.27
N ARG A 447 35.51 -2.18 -10.57
CA ARG A 447 36.26 -2.82 -9.48
C ARG A 447 35.36 -3.27 -8.33
N HIS A 448 34.38 -2.44 -7.93
CA HIS A 448 33.46 -2.77 -6.85
C HIS A 448 32.61 -3.99 -7.21
N VAL A 449 32.13 -4.04 -8.45
CA VAL A 449 31.28 -5.16 -8.87
C VAL A 449 32.08 -6.45 -9.00
N GLN A 450 33.31 -6.40 -9.51
CA GLN A 450 34.19 -7.58 -9.56
C GLN A 450 34.50 -8.12 -8.17
N GLN A 451 34.80 -7.23 -7.22
CA GLN A 451 35.04 -7.61 -5.83
C GLN A 451 33.81 -8.27 -5.21
N ILE A 452 32.62 -7.73 -5.46
CA ILE A 452 31.37 -8.28 -4.92
C ILE A 452 30.99 -9.61 -5.57
N ASP A 453 31.16 -9.77 -6.88
CA ASP A 453 30.93 -11.03 -7.57
C ASP A 453 31.90 -12.13 -7.07
N SER A 454 33.07 -11.75 -6.56
CA SER A 454 34.01 -12.67 -5.91
C SER A 454 33.60 -13.06 -4.48
N LEU A 455 32.95 -12.15 -3.75
CA LEU A 455 32.57 -12.33 -2.34
C LEU A 455 31.25 -13.09 -2.19
N PHE A 456 30.25 -12.76 -3.01
CA PHE A 456 28.93 -13.36 -2.93
C PHE A 456 28.76 -14.38 -4.05
N GLN A 457 28.34 -15.61 -3.73
CA GLN A 457 28.11 -16.64 -4.73
C GLN A 457 26.63 -16.73 -5.10
N ASP A 458 26.32 -16.89 -6.38
CA ASP A 458 24.95 -17.18 -6.83
C ASP A 458 24.55 -18.63 -6.54
N ALA A 459 23.25 -18.90 -6.54
CA ALA A 459 22.71 -20.23 -6.22
C ALA A 459 23.24 -21.36 -7.12
N LYS A 460 23.47 -21.11 -8.42
CA LYS A 460 23.97 -22.13 -9.35
C LYS A 460 25.43 -22.45 -9.04
N THR A 461 26.25 -21.43 -8.81
CA THR A 461 27.67 -21.59 -8.46
C THR A 461 27.83 -22.28 -7.10
N SER A 462 27.06 -21.85 -6.10
CA SER A 462 27.02 -22.49 -4.78
C SER A 462 26.60 -23.96 -4.86
N SER A 463 25.54 -24.28 -5.62
CA SER A 463 25.09 -25.68 -5.79
C SER A 463 26.15 -26.56 -6.46
N LYS A 464 26.86 -26.03 -7.48
CA LYS A 464 27.96 -26.75 -8.14
C LYS A 464 29.14 -26.99 -7.19
N ARG A 465 29.45 -26.02 -6.33
CA ARG A 465 30.49 -26.15 -5.30
C ARG A 465 30.09 -27.22 -4.28
N LEU A 466 28.87 -27.16 -3.77
CA LEU A 466 28.32 -28.15 -2.84
C LEU A 466 28.40 -29.58 -3.42
N ALA A 467 28.08 -29.74 -4.70
CA ALA A 467 28.19 -31.04 -5.37
C ALA A 467 29.63 -31.54 -5.51
N ARG A 468 30.63 -30.65 -5.62
CA ARG A 468 32.06 -31.02 -5.70
C ARG A 468 32.68 -31.25 -4.34
N GLU A 469 32.25 -30.51 -3.34
CA GLU A 469 32.78 -30.50 -1.97
C GLU A 469 31.85 -31.28 -1.02
N ALA A 470 31.03 -32.19 -1.54
CA ALA A 470 29.97 -32.87 -0.79
C ALA A 470 30.48 -33.56 0.48
N ASP A 471 31.72 -34.06 0.47
CA ASP A 471 32.37 -34.72 1.61
C ASP A 471 32.59 -33.80 2.82
N PHE A 472 32.58 -32.48 2.61
CA PHE A 472 32.71 -31.48 3.68
C PHE A 472 31.37 -31.07 4.30
N PHE A 473 30.25 -31.54 3.75
CA PHE A 473 28.91 -31.20 4.22
C PHE A 473 28.22 -32.42 4.83
N ILE A 474 27.45 -32.18 5.90
CA ILE A 474 26.62 -33.22 6.50
C ILE A 474 25.50 -33.56 5.50
N GLN A 475 25.38 -34.83 5.16
CA GLN A 475 24.35 -35.33 4.24
C GLN A 475 22.96 -35.37 4.88
#